data_AF-A0A3D4ME44-F1
#
_entry.id   AF-A0A3D4ME44-F1
#
_cell.length_a   1.000
_cell.length_b   1.000
_cell.length_c   1.000
_cell.angle_alpha   90.00
_cell.angle_beta   90.00
_cell.angle_gamma   90.00
#
_symmetry.space_group_name_H-M   'P 1'
#
loop_
_entity.id
_entity.type
_entity.pdbx_description
1 polymer ?
#
loop_
_entity_poly.entity_id
_entity_poly.type
_entity_poly.pdbx_seq_one_letter_code
_entity_poly.pdbx_strand_id
1 'polypeptide(L)'
;RAFIGERMDILARVLNLPVKTSGYDAVLAWVLDFRKRLGIENTLAAIGVPDDRADVVGRMATEDPSAGGNPVQLSAEDYTQIFIKACAGDLSEKRAAA
;
A
#
# COMPACT_ATOMS: atom_id res chain seq x y z
N ARG A 1 -2.53 8.38 -4.58
CA ARG A 1 -1.93 9.14 -5.70
C ARG A 1 -1.91 10.65 -5.42
N ALA A 2 -3.06 11.31 -5.24
CA ALA A 2 -3.16 12.77 -5.06
C ALA A 2 -2.25 13.37 -3.96
N PHE A 3 -2.09 12.70 -2.82
CA PHE A 3 -1.35 13.24 -1.67
C PHE A 3 0.18 13.04 -1.72
N ILE A 4 0.68 12.17 -2.61
CA ILE A 4 2.10 11.78 -2.66
C ILE A 4 2.71 11.85 -4.07
N GLY A 5 1.95 12.22 -5.10
CA GLY A 5 2.36 12.16 -6.50
C GLY A 5 3.69 12.87 -6.77
N GLU A 6 3.79 14.15 -6.41
CA GLU A 6 5.00 14.95 -6.62
C GLU A 6 6.23 14.37 -5.91
N ARG A 7 6.05 13.88 -4.66
CA ARG A 7 7.12 13.22 -3.91
C ARG A 7 7.57 11.93 -4.60
N MET A 8 6.65 11.21 -5.23
CA MET A 8 6.96 9.99 -5.99
C MET A 8 7.66 10.29 -7.32
N ASP A 9 7.36 11.42 -7.97
CA ASP A 9 8.10 11.87 -9.16
C ASP A 9 9.55 12.21 -8.81
N ILE A 10 9.77 12.87 -7.67
CA ILE A 10 11.12 13.13 -7.15
C ILE A 10 11.83 11.81 -6.83
N LEU A 11 11.17 10.90 -6.11
CA LEU A 11 11.75 9.61 -5.74
C LEU A 11 12.13 8.77 -6.97
N ALA A 12 11.26 8.70 -7.98
CA ALA A 12 11.53 8.00 -9.23
C ALA A 12 12.79 8.55 -9.92
N ARG A 13 12.97 9.88 -9.92
CA ARG A 13 14.16 10.53 -10.48
C ARG A 13 15.42 10.20 -9.68
N VAL A 14 15.35 10.28 -8.35
CA VAL A 14 16.48 9.96 -7.46
C VAL A 14 16.93 8.51 -7.63
N LEU A 15 15.98 7.59 -7.78
CA LEU A 15 16.24 6.18 -8.01
C LEU A 15 16.55 5.83 -9.48
N ASN A 16 16.60 6.83 -10.37
CA ASN A 16 16.83 6.68 -11.81
C ASN A 16 15.89 5.64 -12.46
N LEU A 17 14.60 5.67 -12.11
CA LEU A 17 13.60 4.76 -12.65
C LEU A 17 13.04 5.27 -13.99
N PRO A 18 12.78 4.37 -14.96
CA PRO A 18 12.12 4.76 -16.20
C PRO A 18 10.64 5.08 -15.94
N VAL A 19 10.26 6.35 -16.09
CA VAL A 19 8.88 6.81 -15.90
C VAL A 19 8.12 6.76 -17.23
N LYS A 20 7.07 5.94 -17.31
CA LYS A 20 6.18 5.84 -18.48
C LYS A 20 4.90 6.67 -18.34
N THR A 21 4.32 6.68 -17.13
CA THR A 21 3.02 7.30 -16.85
C THR A 21 3.13 8.31 -15.72
N SER A 22 3.56 7.86 -14.54
CA SER A 22 3.80 8.72 -13.38
C SER A 22 4.94 8.16 -12.54
N GLY A 23 5.58 8.99 -11.70
CA GLY A 23 6.58 8.53 -10.75
C GLY A 23 6.04 7.52 -9.75
N TYR A 24 4.76 7.67 -9.34
CA TYR A 24 4.08 6.69 -8.50
C TYR A 24 4.03 5.30 -9.15
N ASP A 25 3.59 5.21 -10.41
CA ASP A 25 3.50 3.91 -11.11
C ASP A 25 4.88 3.29 -11.31
N ALA A 26 5.90 4.11 -11.61
CA ALA A 26 7.28 3.65 -11.74
C ALA A 26 7.83 3.08 -10.42
N VAL A 27 7.63 3.79 -9.31
CA VAL A 27 8.07 3.35 -7.98
C VAL A 27 7.31 2.10 -7.53
N LEU A 28 5.99 2.03 -7.71
CA LEU A 28 5.21 0.84 -7.35
C LEU A 28 5.67 -0.40 -8.12
N ALA A 29 5.84 -0.28 -9.45
CA ALA A 29 6.33 -1.38 -10.27
C ALA A 29 7.73 -1.83 -9.83
N TRP A 30 8.62 -0.88 -9.51
CA TRP A 30 9.95 -1.18 -9.00
C TRP A 30 9.91 -1.90 -7.64
N VAL A 31 9.07 -1.47 -6.68
CA VAL A 31 8.93 -2.13 -5.37
C VAL A 31 8.46 -3.57 -5.52
N LEU A 32 7.48 -3.83 -6.40
CA LEU A 32 6.96 -5.18 -6.63
C LEU A 32 8.00 -6.10 -7.28
N ASP A 33 8.73 -5.62 -8.29
CA ASP A 33 9.84 -6.38 -8.88
C ASP A 33 10.95 -6.66 -7.85
N PHE A 34 11.29 -5.66 -7.04
CA PHE A 34 12.33 -5.78 -6.04
C PHE A 34 11.96 -6.83 -4.96
N ARG A 35 10.73 -6.81 -4.45
CA ARG A 35 10.21 -7.85 -3.53
C ARG A 35 10.34 -9.24 -4.13
N LYS A 36 9.93 -9.42 -5.38
CA LYS A 36 10.04 -10.70 -6.10
C LYS A 36 11.48 -11.18 -6.20
N ARG A 37 12.42 -10.30 -6.51
CA ARG A 37 13.86 -10.63 -6.60
C ARG A 37 14.46 -11.05 -5.26
N LEU A 38 13.91 -10.54 -4.16
CA LEU A 38 14.30 -10.93 -2.79
C LEU A 38 13.59 -12.19 -2.29
N GLY A 39 12.66 -12.76 -3.06
CA GLY A 39 11.84 -13.88 -2.62
C GLY A 39 10.82 -13.52 -1.54
N ILE A 40 10.40 -12.25 -1.46
CA ILE A 40 9.36 -11.80 -0.54
C ILE A 40 8.00 -12.04 -1.17
N GLU A 41 7.15 -12.81 -0.49
CA GLU A 41 5.79 -13.12 -0.95
C GLU A 41 4.94 -11.87 -1.18
N ASN A 42 4.01 -11.95 -2.14
CA ASN A 42 3.17 -10.81 -2.51
C ASN A 42 2.01 -10.56 -1.56
N THR A 43 1.59 -11.57 -0.79
CA THR A 43 0.41 -11.50 0.08
C THR A 43 0.74 -11.88 1.52
N LEU A 44 -0.04 -11.35 2.46
CA LEU A 44 0.07 -11.74 3.87
C LEU A 44 -0.39 -13.19 4.10
N ALA A 45 -1.37 -13.68 3.33
CA ALA A 45 -1.83 -15.06 3.42
C ALA A 45 -0.72 -16.07 3.07
N ALA A 46 0.15 -15.74 2.11
CA ALA A 46 1.28 -16.59 1.71
C ALA A 46 2.34 -16.78 2.82
N ILE A 47 2.38 -15.86 3.81
CA ILE A 47 3.22 -15.97 5.00
C ILE A 47 2.45 -16.42 6.26
N GLY A 48 1.23 -16.94 6.08
CA GLY A 48 0.44 -17.53 7.17
C GLY A 48 -0.37 -16.53 8.00
N VAL A 49 -0.65 -15.33 7.47
CA VAL A 49 -1.50 -14.33 8.14
C VAL A 49 -2.90 -14.33 7.51
N PRO A 50 -3.93 -14.85 8.19
CA PRO A 50 -5.31 -14.83 7.71
C PRO A 50 -5.98 -13.46 7.93
N ASP A 51 -7.12 -13.24 7.28
CA ASP A 51 -7.94 -12.02 7.38
C ASP A 51 -9.09 -12.12 8.41
N ASP A 52 -9.12 -13.20 9.20
CA ASP A 52 -10.17 -13.52 10.18
C ASP A 52 -10.36 -12.48 11.30
N ARG A 53 -9.35 -11.65 11.56
CA ARG A 53 -9.37 -10.56 12.55
C ARG A 53 -9.11 -9.19 11.93
N ALA A 54 -9.52 -8.99 10.67
CA ALA A 54 -9.28 -7.75 9.95
C ALA A 54 -9.86 -6.51 10.66
N ASP A 55 -11.00 -6.64 11.34
CA ASP A 55 -11.63 -5.57 12.12
C ASP A 55 -10.77 -5.12 13.32
N VAL A 56 -10.15 -6.09 14.01
CA VAL A 56 -9.23 -5.84 15.13
C VAL A 56 -7.98 -5.14 14.61
N VAL A 57 -7.41 -5.61 13.50
CA VAL A 57 -6.23 -5.01 12.87
C VAL A 57 -6.53 -3.57 12.43
N GLY A 58 -7.69 -3.32 11.81
CA GLY A 58 -8.09 -1.98 11.39
C GLY A 58 -8.20 -0.99 12.55
N ARG A 59 -8.80 -1.41 13.67
CA ARG A 59 -8.86 -0.58 14.90
C ARG A 59 -7.48 -0.32 15.48
N MET A 60 -6.67 -1.36 15.66
CA MET A 60 -5.31 -1.22 16.21
C MET A 60 -4.44 -0.31 15.34
N ALA A 61 -4.59 -0.37 14.01
CA ALA A 61 -3.86 0.48 13.08
C ALA A 61 -4.21 1.98 13.24
N THR A 62 -5.44 2.32 13.63
CA THR A 62 -5.80 3.72 13.92
C THR A 62 -5.23 4.25 15.23
N GLU A 63 -4.96 3.36 16.19
CA GLU A 63 -4.44 3.70 17.52
C GLU A 63 -2.90 3.77 17.54
N ASP A 64 -2.24 3.25 16.50
CA ASP A 64 -0.80 3.28 16.37
C ASP A 64 -0.28 4.73 16.22
N PRO A 65 0.75 5.15 16.98
CA PRO A 65 1.29 6.51 16.90
C PRO A 65 1.74 6.94 15.49
N SER A 66 2.14 6.00 14.62
CA SER A 66 2.56 6.29 13.25
C SER A 66 1.41 6.66 12.32
N ALA A 67 0.16 6.32 12.67
CA ALA A 67 -1.02 6.63 11.87
C ALA A 67 -1.20 8.14 11.66
N GLY A 68 -0.85 8.96 12.66
CA GLY A 68 -0.95 10.42 12.59
C GLY A 68 0.02 11.07 11.60
N GLY A 69 1.09 10.37 11.20
CA GLY A 69 2.05 10.85 10.19
C GLY A 69 1.65 10.53 8.76
N ASN A 70 0.59 9.73 8.54
CA ASN A 70 0.18 9.33 7.21
C ASN A 70 -0.45 10.53 6.46
N PRO A 71 -0.07 10.81 5.19
CA PRO A 71 -0.62 11.93 4.42
C PRO A 71 -2.13 11.89 4.19
N VAL A 72 -2.76 10.73 4.45
CA VAL A 72 -4.21 10.54 4.40
C VAL A 72 -4.67 10.11 5.79
N GLN A 73 -5.63 10.83 6.35
CA GLN A 73 -6.29 10.39 7.58
C GLN A 73 -7.21 9.21 7.25
N LEU A 74 -6.85 8.01 7.73
CA LEU A 74 -7.60 6.79 7.46
C LEU A 74 -8.44 6.40 8.67
N SER A 75 -9.66 5.92 8.41
CA SER A 75 -10.52 5.34 9.43
C SER A 75 -10.15 3.88 9.72
N ALA A 76 -10.70 3.30 10.80
CA ALA A 76 -10.52 1.88 11.09
C ALA A 76 -11.04 1.00 9.95
N GLU A 77 -12.15 1.38 9.33
CA GLU A 77 -12.70 0.69 8.15
C GLU A 77 -11.73 0.75 6.96
N ASP A 78 -11.08 1.88 6.72
CA ASP A 78 -10.10 1.99 5.63
C ASP A 78 -8.91 1.06 5.86
N TYR A 79 -8.38 1.01 7.09
CA TYR A 79 -7.29 0.09 7.43
C TYR A 79 -7.71 -1.38 7.36
N THR A 80 -8.93 -1.72 7.79
CA THR A 80 -9.50 -3.06 7.63
C THR A 80 -9.48 -3.49 6.16
N GLN A 81 -9.96 -2.63 5.25
CA GLN A 81 -9.97 -2.93 3.83
C GLN A 81 -8.56 -3.04 3.23
N ILE A 82 -7.61 -2.18 3.65
CA ILE A 82 -6.21 -2.28 3.23
C ILE A 82 -5.62 -3.62 3.66
N PHE A 83 -5.88 -4.06 4.89
CA PHE A 83 -5.39 -5.34 5.40
C PHE A 83 -5.97 -6.53 4.63
N ILE A 84 -7.29 -6.57 4.39
CA ILE A 84 -7.94 -7.61 3.58
C ILE A 84 -7.32 -7.68 2.17
N LYS A 85 -7.12 -6.52 1.53
CA LYS A 85 -6.46 -6.45 0.23
C LYS A 85 -5.02 -6.96 0.26
N ALA A 86 -4.27 -6.68 1.32
CA ALA A 86 -2.92 -7.20 1.52
C ALA A 86 -2.88 -8.72 1.74
N CYS A 87 -3.90 -9.29 2.40
CA CYS A 87 -4.08 -10.73 2.51
C CYS A 87 -4.38 -11.40 1.16
N ALA A 88 -5.18 -10.75 0.30
CA ALA A 88 -5.57 -11.26 -1.01
C ALA A 88 -4.60 -10.94 -2.16
N GLY A 89 -3.68 -9.97 -1.97
CA GLY A 89 -2.84 -9.45 -3.06
C GLY A 89 -3.59 -8.54 -4.05
N ASP A 90 -4.64 -7.87 -3.60
CA ASP A 90 -5.49 -7.01 -4.43
C ASP A 90 -4.96 -5.57 -4.47
N LEU A 91 -4.56 -5.12 -5.66
CA LEU A 91 -4.09 -3.75 -5.92
C LEU A 91 -5.18 -2.82 -6.49
N SER A 92 -6.42 -3.29 -6.60
CA SER A 92 -7.52 -2.48 -7.12
C SER A 92 -7.75 -1.23 -6.26
N GLU A 93 -8.12 -0.12 -6.89
CA GLU A 93 -8.53 1.07 -6.16
C GLU A 93 -9.95 0.89 -5.59
N LYS A 94 -10.28 1.53 -4.46
CA LYS A 94 -11.70 1.66 -4.06
C LYS A 94 -12.41 2.37 -5.22
N ARG A 95 -13.43 1.75 -5.81
CA ARG A 95 -14.33 2.48 -6.71
C ARG A 95 -14.91 3.64 -5.89
N ALA A 96 -14.81 4.86 -6.42
CA ALA A 96 -15.54 5.97 -5.85
C ALA A 96 -17.03 5.58 -5.81
N ALA A 97 -17.68 5.75 -4.65
CA ALA A 97 -19.12 5.63 -4.58
C ALA A 97 -19.73 6.62 -5.58
N ALA A 98 -20.60 6.12 -6.46
CA ALA A 98 -21.32 6.91 -7.45
C ALA A 98 -22.26 7.92 -6.77
#